data_AF-A0A3N5GE28-F1
#
_entry.id   AF-A0A3N5GE28-F1
#
_cell.length_a   1.000
_cell.length_b   1.000
_cell.length_c   1.000
_cell.angle_alpha   90.00
_cell.angle_beta   90.00
_cell.angle_gamma   90.00
#
_symmetry.space_group_name_H-M   'P 1'
#
loop_
_entity.id
_entity.type
_entity.pdbx_description
1 polymer ?
#
loop_
_entity_poly.entity_id
_entity_poly.type
_entity_poly.pdbx_seq_one_letter_code
_entity_poly.pdbx_strand_id
1 'polypeptide(L)'
;MHTQKSFLHMISLALTLWLLAGCRPMPAEPTAIPTSMPAPTATAAEVGYITGRVHLASPPTPRMVVYAEDQANGKWVSTETEATDGEASYTLVVPPGTYRLFAFSDSGSYAGYSLDDWNLAVINVAANQTVADIIVRPPSQSECGSMFGVPASPDGRFAAVAGPTEACKAAILTPAAPDAWQTIDNGQIQFQPNTTSWYTNGDLAPKTTRRFALYALKGQQMTVNLVAEPASSAAVAISGADGQVLTNPNNSWSGILPVSQDYYIDVIAMTDQVVYYTISVEIPAGTVSSAAGEQYSPVSQSVCQTIQELATRALAVNLTMEASVPFADPVSGETGQGCRLAASGNGNNFASPADVVEAVLRGSGFTEQPSYRADGPTGSATAATRDTALMLIQAEWKPSADAQCPSDQPIANC
;
A
#
# COMPACT_ATOMS: atom_id res chain seq x y z
N MET A 1 25.04 3.08 53.61
CA MET A 1 24.86 4.22 52.68
C MET A 1 23.85 3.74 51.63
N HIS A 2 22.53 3.86 51.86
CA HIS A 2 21.67 5.01 51.54
C HIS A 2 21.87 5.48 50.08
N THR A 3 20.88 5.59 49.20
CA THR A 3 19.45 5.88 49.44
C THR A 3 18.60 5.59 48.19
N GLN A 4 17.35 5.15 48.42
CA GLN A 4 16.19 5.25 47.53
C GLN A 4 15.96 6.69 47.01
N LYS A 5 15.34 6.82 45.83
CA LYS A 5 14.55 8.01 45.46
C LYS A 5 13.09 7.61 45.24
N SER A 6 12.26 7.97 46.22
CA SER A 6 10.81 8.15 46.09
C SER A 6 10.54 9.57 45.60
N PHE A 7 9.50 9.75 44.77
CA PHE A 7 8.74 11.00 44.73
C PHE A 7 7.25 10.69 44.64
N LEU A 8 6.58 10.77 45.80
CA LEU A 8 5.14 10.98 45.93
C LEU A 8 4.82 12.43 45.60
N HIS A 9 3.64 12.70 45.02
CA HIS A 9 2.77 13.82 45.41
C HIS A 9 1.31 13.37 45.26
N MET A 10 0.60 13.24 46.39
CA MET A 10 -0.86 13.37 46.50
C MET A 10 -1.17 14.84 46.81
N ILE A 11 -2.21 15.43 46.19
CA ILE A 11 -3.16 16.34 46.87
C ILE A 11 -4.56 16.12 46.27
N SER A 12 -5.53 16.00 47.18
CA SER A 12 -6.97 15.74 47.02
C SER A 12 -7.77 17.04 46.89
N LEU A 13 -8.96 17.03 46.26
CA LEU A 13 -10.12 17.78 46.77
C LEU A 13 -11.46 17.30 46.15
N ALA A 14 -12.38 16.89 47.04
CA ALA A 14 -13.80 16.72 46.77
C ALA A 14 -14.57 17.82 47.51
N LEU A 15 -15.61 18.40 46.90
CA LEU A 15 -16.54 19.33 47.56
C LEU A 15 -17.97 19.16 47.01
N THR A 16 -18.92 19.54 47.86
CA THR A 16 -20.23 18.91 48.07
C THR A 16 -21.39 19.86 47.73
N LEU A 17 -22.45 19.31 47.11
CA LEU A 17 -23.91 19.50 47.32
C LEU A 17 -24.51 20.90 47.62
N TRP A 18 -25.59 21.26 46.90
CA TRP A 18 -26.75 21.98 47.47
C TRP A 18 -28.08 21.43 46.90
N LEU A 19 -29.10 21.44 47.77
CA LEU A 19 -30.45 20.86 47.71
C LEU A 19 -31.39 22.06 48.05
N LEU A 20 -32.53 22.34 47.39
CA LEU A 20 -33.88 21.90 47.77
C LEU A 20 -35.00 22.66 47.00
N ALA A 21 -36.19 22.06 47.09
CA ALA A 21 -37.49 22.29 46.45
C ALA A 21 -38.27 23.59 46.74
N GLY A 22 -39.35 23.82 45.97
CA GLY A 22 -40.51 24.63 46.39
C GLY A 22 -41.64 24.76 45.35
N CYS A 23 -42.87 24.41 45.73
CA CYS A 23 -44.13 24.57 45.00
C CYS A 23 -45.10 25.45 45.82
N ARG A 24 -45.92 26.32 45.19
CA ARG A 24 -47.34 26.64 45.55
C ARG A 24 -48.01 27.71 44.64
N PRO A 25 -49.37 27.83 44.61
CA PRO A 25 -50.17 28.45 43.53
C PRO A 25 -50.87 29.82 43.84
N MET A 26 -51.32 30.49 42.74
CA MET A 26 -52.48 31.43 42.47
C MET A 26 -52.82 32.63 43.40
N PRO A 27 -53.30 33.80 42.88
CA PRO A 27 -54.66 33.98 42.30
C PRO A 27 -54.79 35.00 41.13
N ALA A 28 -56.05 35.23 40.71
CA ALA A 28 -56.53 35.70 39.40
C ALA A 28 -56.60 37.23 39.10
N GLU A 29 -56.53 37.51 37.79
CA GLU A 29 -57.24 38.47 36.90
C GLU A 29 -57.75 39.86 37.39
N PRO A 30 -57.62 40.89 36.52
CA PRO A 30 -58.84 41.53 35.99
C PRO A 30 -58.84 41.75 34.47
N THR A 31 -60.06 41.66 33.95
CA THR A 31 -60.53 41.75 32.56
C THR A 31 -60.25 43.09 31.87
N ALA A 32 -59.96 43.05 30.55
CA ALA A 32 -60.07 44.18 29.63
C ALA A 32 -60.66 43.76 28.27
N ILE A 33 -61.35 44.72 27.65
CA ILE A 33 -62.40 44.67 26.62
C ILE A 33 -61.82 44.53 25.19
N PRO A 34 -62.57 43.97 24.20
CA PRO A 34 -62.01 43.47 22.95
C PRO A 34 -61.73 44.58 21.93
N THR A 35 -60.50 44.62 21.42
CA THR A 35 -60.13 45.38 20.22
C THR A 35 -60.03 44.43 19.02
N SER A 36 -60.87 44.73 18.02
CA SER A 36 -60.82 44.33 16.61
C SER A 36 -60.13 43.01 16.27
N MET A 37 -60.92 42.02 15.82
CA MET A 37 -60.41 40.88 15.05
C MET A 37 -59.49 41.38 13.93
N PRO A 38 -58.19 41.03 13.94
CA PRO A 38 -57.47 40.85 12.70
C PRO A 38 -58.08 39.63 12.01
N ALA A 39 -58.16 39.66 10.68
CA ALA A 39 -58.40 38.46 9.88
C ALA A 39 -57.52 37.31 10.41
N PRO A 40 -57.95 36.03 10.34
CA PRO A 40 -57.09 34.93 10.75
C PRO A 40 -55.80 35.02 9.94
N THR A 41 -54.73 35.50 10.57
CA THR A 41 -53.38 35.36 10.07
C THR A 41 -53.21 33.87 9.94
N ALA A 42 -53.23 33.36 8.71
CA ALA A 42 -52.91 31.99 8.42
C ALA A 42 -51.62 31.69 9.18
N THR A 43 -51.70 30.82 10.18
CA THR A 43 -50.54 30.36 10.94
C THR A 43 -49.55 29.88 9.91
N ALA A 44 -48.47 30.65 9.69
CA ALA A 44 -47.44 30.29 8.74
C ALA A 44 -46.99 28.88 9.13
N ALA A 45 -47.19 27.91 8.25
CA ALA A 45 -46.73 26.55 8.50
C ALA A 45 -45.23 26.65 8.82
N GLU A 46 -44.83 26.17 9.99
CA GLU A 46 -43.44 26.20 10.42
C GLU A 46 -42.63 25.25 9.53
N VAL A 47 -42.15 25.74 8.40
CA VAL A 47 -41.36 24.98 7.44
C VAL A 47 -39.87 25.07 7.79
N GLY A 48 -39.12 24.04 7.43
CA GLY A 48 -37.66 24.03 7.38
C GLY A 48 -37.15 23.97 5.94
N TYR A 49 -35.84 24.07 5.80
CA TYR A 49 -35.16 24.07 4.51
C TYR A 49 -34.08 22.99 4.47
N ILE A 50 -33.99 22.28 3.34
CA ILE A 50 -32.85 21.42 3.03
C ILE A 50 -32.16 22.01 1.80
N THR A 51 -30.91 22.45 1.95
CA THR A 51 -30.13 23.04 0.87
C THR A 51 -28.90 22.19 0.57
N GLY A 52 -28.53 22.12 -0.69
CA GLY A 52 -27.51 21.19 -1.11
C GLY A 52 -27.14 21.29 -2.58
N ARG A 53 -26.37 20.31 -3.03
CA ARG A 53 -25.93 20.19 -4.42
C ARG A 53 -26.01 18.74 -4.89
N VAL A 54 -26.39 18.53 -6.14
CA VAL A 54 -26.26 17.26 -6.83
C VAL A 54 -24.91 17.22 -7.51
N HIS A 55 -24.13 16.19 -7.20
CA HIS A 55 -22.80 15.96 -7.77
C HIS A 55 -22.82 14.67 -8.59
N LEU A 56 -22.56 14.74 -9.90
CA LEU A 56 -22.39 13.55 -10.74
C LEU A 56 -20.92 13.39 -11.15
N ALA A 57 -20.45 12.14 -11.27
CA ALA A 57 -19.06 11.82 -11.60
C ALA A 57 -18.64 12.23 -13.03
N SER A 58 -19.60 12.51 -13.92
CA SER A 58 -19.34 12.91 -15.31
C SER A 58 -20.20 14.12 -15.68
N PRO A 59 -19.65 15.34 -15.67
CA PRO A 59 -20.32 16.52 -16.20
C PRO A 59 -20.66 16.38 -17.69
N PRO A 60 -21.72 17.03 -18.19
CA PRO A 60 -22.59 17.98 -17.48
C PRO A 60 -23.60 17.27 -16.57
N THR A 61 -23.95 17.90 -15.44
CA THR A 61 -25.07 17.46 -14.60
C THR A 61 -26.37 17.87 -15.31
N PRO A 62 -27.18 16.91 -15.79
CA PRO A 62 -28.45 17.23 -16.42
C PRO A 62 -29.42 17.80 -15.39
N ARG A 63 -30.61 18.22 -15.83
CA ARG A 63 -31.69 18.55 -14.90
C ARG A 63 -32.00 17.34 -14.02
N MET A 64 -32.01 17.55 -12.71
CA MET A 64 -32.30 16.51 -11.72
C MET A 64 -33.54 16.90 -10.94
N VAL A 65 -34.45 15.96 -10.72
CA VAL A 65 -35.56 16.11 -9.78
C VAL A 65 -35.09 15.55 -8.45
N VAL A 66 -34.95 16.41 -7.44
CA VAL A 66 -34.55 16.02 -6.08
C VAL A 66 -35.79 15.85 -5.23
N TYR A 67 -35.96 14.68 -4.64
CA TYR A 67 -37.06 14.34 -3.75
C TYR A 67 -36.58 14.29 -2.30
N ALA A 68 -37.41 14.80 -1.38
CA ALA A 68 -37.30 14.52 0.05
C ALA A 68 -38.57 13.81 0.51
N GLU A 69 -38.42 12.56 0.96
CA GLU A 69 -39.52 11.71 1.43
C GLU A 69 -39.46 11.57 2.96
N ASP A 70 -40.53 11.98 3.64
CA ASP A 70 -40.74 11.86 5.08
C ASP A 70 -40.92 10.38 5.45
N GLN A 71 -40.01 9.88 6.28
CA GLN A 71 -39.97 8.49 6.70
C GLN A 71 -41.11 8.09 7.64
N ALA A 72 -41.78 9.06 8.29
CA ALA A 72 -42.86 8.76 9.22
C ALA A 72 -44.19 8.49 8.51
N ASN A 73 -44.43 9.13 7.38
CA ASN A 73 -45.75 9.15 6.74
C ASN A 73 -45.73 8.97 5.21
N GLY A 74 -44.54 8.89 4.58
CA GLY A 74 -44.38 8.72 3.14
C GLY A 74 -44.79 9.95 2.32
N LYS A 75 -45.07 11.10 2.97
CA LYS A 75 -45.26 12.36 2.26
C LYS A 75 -43.92 12.82 1.72
N TRP A 76 -43.97 13.57 0.63
CA TRP A 76 -42.77 13.98 -0.06
C TRP A 76 -42.91 15.40 -0.58
N VAL A 77 -41.76 16.02 -0.82
CA VAL A 77 -41.63 17.26 -1.57
C VAL A 77 -40.51 17.08 -2.59
N SER A 78 -40.55 17.85 -3.67
CA SER A 78 -39.52 17.80 -4.69
C SER A 78 -39.17 19.19 -5.21
N THR A 79 -37.99 19.30 -5.82
CA THR A 79 -37.54 20.48 -6.56
C THR A 79 -36.74 20.02 -7.77
N GLU A 80 -36.73 20.81 -8.83
CA GLU A 80 -35.94 20.53 -10.04
C GLU A 80 -34.70 21.42 -10.08
N THR A 81 -33.56 20.85 -10.41
CA THR A 81 -32.33 21.60 -10.64
C THR A 81 -32.23 22.02 -12.10
N GLU A 82 -31.53 23.12 -12.35
CA GLU A 82 -31.09 23.47 -13.69
C GLU A 82 -29.91 22.59 -14.11
N ALA A 83 -29.74 22.42 -15.43
CA ALA A 83 -28.57 21.73 -15.98
C ALA A 83 -27.32 22.61 -15.83
N THR A 84 -26.20 22.03 -15.39
CA THR A 84 -24.95 22.76 -15.17
C THR A 84 -23.75 21.92 -15.60
N ASP A 85 -22.64 22.58 -15.98
CA ASP A 85 -21.37 21.92 -16.31
C ASP A 85 -20.59 21.44 -15.05
N GLY A 86 -21.24 21.41 -13.89
CA GLY A 86 -20.65 21.09 -12.60
C GLY A 86 -21.69 20.58 -11.62
N GLU A 87 -21.64 21.00 -10.36
CA GLU A 87 -22.66 20.63 -9.38
C GLU A 87 -23.94 21.45 -9.56
N ALA A 88 -25.09 20.82 -9.38
CA ALA A 88 -26.40 21.47 -9.52
C ALA A 88 -27.00 21.76 -8.14
N SER A 89 -27.13 23.03 -7.77
CA SER A 89 -27.67 23.43 -6.47
C SER A 89 -29.18 23.21 -6.38
N TYR A 90 -29.66 22.88 -5.18
CA TYR A 90 -31.09 22.75 -4.89
C TYR A 90 -31.45 23.31 -3.51
N THR A 91 -32.72 23.70 -3.37
CA THR A 91 -33.35 24.09 -2.10
C THR A 91 -34.73 23.44 -2.03
N LEU A 92 -34.96 22.66 -0.97
CA LEU A 92 -36.25 22.05 -0.66
C LEU A 92 -36.87 22.73 0.56
N VAL A 93 -38.16 23.01 0.48
CA VAL A 93 -38.97 23.50 1.61
C VAL A 93 -39.77 22.33 2.15
N VAL A 94 -39.51 21.94 3.39
CA VAL A 94 -40.06 20.73 4.01
C VAL A 94 -40.77 21.08 5.32
N PRO A 95 -41.87 20.39 5.70
CA PRO A 95 -42.34 20.40 7.08
C PRO A 95 -41.27 19.85 8.06
N PRO A 96 -41.41 20.05 9.37
CA PRO A 96 -40.55 19.40 10.34
C PRO A 96 -40.74 17.88 10.27
N GLY A 97 -39.65 17.13 10.18
CA GLY A 97 -39.70 15.69 9.96
C GLY A 97 -38.34 15.05 9.71
N THR A 98 -38.37 13.77 9.38
CA THR A 98 -37.18 12.97 9.08
C THR A 98 -37.24 12.51 7.63
N TYR A 99 -36.30 12.98 6.81
CA TYR A 99 -36.34 12.84 5.36
C TYR A 99 -35.22 11.95 4.82
N ARG A 100 -35.52 11.18 3.77
CA ARG A 100 -34.51 10.61 2.87
C ARG A 100 -34.47 11.43 1.57
N LEU A 101 -33.27 11.66 1.06
CA LEU A 101 -33.08 12.42 -0.18
C LEU A 101 -32.51 11.55 -1.29
N PHE A 102 -33.11 11.65 -2.46
CA PHE A 102 -32.67 11.02 -3.69
C PHE A 102 -33.07 11.87 -4.89
N ALA A 103 -32.36 11.68 -6.00
CA ALA A 103 -32.60 12.46 -7.21
C ALA A 103 -32.55 11.58 -8.46
N PHE A 104 -33.34 11.96 -9.46
CA PHE A 104 -33.40 11.30 -10.77
C PHE A 104 -33.24 12.33 -11.90
N SER A 105 -32.68 11.90 -13.01
CA SER A 105 -32.77 12.59 -14.29
C SER A 105 -33.73 11.88 -15.23
N ASP A 106 -34.29 12.60 -16.20
CA ASP A 106 -35.10 11.99 -17.27
C ASP A 106 -34.29 11.00 -18.14
N SER A 107 -32.95 11.06 -18.09
CA SER A 107 -32.04 10.13 -18.77
C SER A 107 -31.79 8.81 -18.02
N GLY A 108 -32.35 8.65 -16.82
CA GLY A 108 -32.20 7.45 -16.00
C GLY A 108 -31.02 7.47 -15.00
N SER A 109 -30.18 8.51 -15.03
CA SER A 109 -29.19 8.74 -13.96
C SER A 109 -29.89 9.02 -12.63
N TYR A 110 -29.33 8.50 -11.55
CA TYR A 110 -29.86 8.69 -10.19
C TYR A 110 -28.74 8.96 -9.18
N ALA A 111 -29.11 9.57 -8.07
CA ALA A 111 -28.21 9.91 -6.98
C ALA A 111 -28.95 9.87 -5.64
N GLY A 112 -28.21 9.74 -4.54
CA GLY A 112 -28.77 9.66 -3.19
C GLY A 112 -27.90 10.39 -2.18
N TYR A 113 -28.51 10.83 -1.07
CA TYR A 113 -27.76 11.28 0.09
C TYR A 113 -27.39 10.07 0.96
N SER A 114 -26.11 9.81 1.12
CA SER A 114 -25.58 8.72 1.92
C SER A 114 -24.39 9.18 2.75
N LEU A 115 -24.26 8.64 3.96
CA LEU A 115 -23.14 8.88 4.88
C LEU A 115 -22.20 7.69 4.97
N ASP A 116 -22.72 6.48 4.72
CA ASP A 116 -22.01 5.21 4.80
C ASP A 116 -21.73 4.60 3.42
N ASP A 117 -22.19 5.24 2.34
CA ASP A 117 -22.20 4.77 0.96
C ASP A 117 -23.00 3.48 0.70
N TRP A 118 -23.67 2.92 1.72
CA TRP A 118 -24.46 1.69 1.64
C TRP A 118 -25.96 1.92 1.71
N ASN A 119 -26.39 3.01 2.36
CA ASN A 119 -27.79 3.32 2.60
C ASN A 119 -28.08 4.80 2.42
N LEU A 120 -29.33 5.12 2.06
CA LEU A 120 -29.80 6.50 2.10
C LEU A 120 -29.85 6.98 3.55
N ALA A 121 -29.06 7.99 3.85
CA ALA A 121 -29.02 8.63 5.16
C ALA A 121 -30.30 9.42 5.41
N VAL A 122 -30.66 9.55 6.69
CA VAL A 122 -31.80 10.34 7.12
C VAL A 122 -31.38 11.73 7.57
N ILE A 123 -32.21 12.72 7.25
CA ILE A 123 -32.02 14.12 7.62
C ILE A 123 -33.16 14.53 8.54
N ASN A 124 -32.83 15.00 9.74
CA ASN A 124 -33.82 15.56 10.66
C ASN A 124 -33.92 17.07 10.45
N VAL A 125 -35.14 17.56 10.22
CA VAL A 125 -35.42 18.98 10.03
C VAL A 125 -36.47 19.41 11.05
N ALA A 126 -36.15 20.41 11.87
CA ALA A 126 -37.08 21.05 12.79
C ALA A 126 -37.75 22.27 12.14
N ALA A 127 -38.80 22.77 12.79
CA ALA A 127 -39.46 24.04 12.46
C ALA A 127 -38.44 25.18 12.36
N ASN A 128 -38.48 25.93 11.25
CA ASN A 128 -37.58 27.06 10.97
C ASN A 128 -36.08 26.68 10.93
N GLN A 129 -35.73 25.39 10.81
CA GLN A 129 -34.35 24.94 10.67
C GLN A 129 -33.92 24.91 9.20
N THR A 130 -32.69 25.33 8.92
CA THR A 130 -32.03 25.05 7.63
C THR A 130 -30.97 23.97 7.85
N VAL A 131 -31.07 22.87 7.12
CA VAL A 131 -30.02 21.85 7.01
C VAL A 131 -29.32 22.06 5.67
N ALA A 132 -28.06 22.49 5.71
CA ALA A 132 -27.29 22.87 4.54
C ALA A 132 -26.19 21.86 4.20
N ASP A 133 -25.52 22.10 3.07
CA ASP A 133 -24.37 21.34 2.58
C ASP A 133 -24.64 19.84 2.35
N ILE A 134 -25.90 19.51 2.01
CA ILE A 134 -26.28 18.16 1.65
C ILE A 134 -25.83 17.87 0.23
N ILE A 135 -24.99 16.86 0.06
CA ILE A 135 -24.49 16.44 -1.26
C ILE A 135 -25.18 15.14 -1.67
N VAL A 136 -25.97 15.20 -2.72
CA VAL A 136 -26.62 14.04 -3.33
C VAL A 136 -25.71 13.54 -4.45
N ARG A 137 -25.20 12.31 -4.33
CA ARG A 137 -24.17 11.73 -5.22
C ARG A 137 -24.59 10.37 -5.77
N PRO A 138 -24.08 9.93 -6.94
CA PRO A 138 -24.24 8.58 -7.43
C PRO A 138 -23.73 7.57 -6.40
N PRO A 139 -24.32 6.37 -6.33
CA PRO A 139 -23.72 5.30 -5.57
C PRO A 139 -22.35 4.93 -6.16
N SER A 140 -21.40 4.68 -5.27
CA SER A 140 -20.16 3.99 -5.62
C SER A 140 -20.48 2.63 -6.25
N GLN A 141 -19.57 2.14 -7.09
CA GLN A 141 -19.67 0.81 -7.69
C GLN A 141 -18.84 -0.19 -6.89
N SER A 142 -19.32 -1.43 -6.79
CA SER A 142 -18.63 -2.57 -6.21
C SER A 142 -18.88 -3.83 -7.03
N GLU A 143 -18.29 -4.94 -6.62
CA GLU A 143 -18.59 -6.28 -7.16
C GLU A 143 -20.06 -6.67 -6.96
N CYS A 144 -20.74 -6.06 -5.99
CA CYS A 144 -22.18 -6.21 -5.75
C CYS A 144 -23.04 -5.25 -6.58
N GLY A 145 -22.45 -4.48 -7.51
CA GLY A 145 -23.11 -3.43 -8.27
C GLY A 145 -23.16 -2.10 -7.51
N SER A 146 -24.24 -1.34 -7.72
CA SER A 146 -24.42 -0.04 -7.08
C SER A 146 -24.63 -0.18 -5.58
N MET A 147 -23.81 0.54 -4.81
CA MET A 147 -23.67 0.36 -3.36
C MET A 147 -24.90 0.73 -2.54
N PHE A 148 -25.77 1.59 -3.07
CA PHE A 148 -27.12 1.78 -2.56
C PHE A 148 -28.14 1.92 -3.71
N GLY A 149 -29.39 1.64 -3.38
CA GLY A 149 -30.54 1.85 -4.25
C GLY A 149 -31.35 3.08 -3.83
N VAL A 150 -32.23 3.53 -4.72
CA VAL A 150 -33.19 4.59 -4.45
C VAL A 150 -34.62 4.07 -4.67
N PRO A 151 -35.61 4.49 -3.87
CA PRO A 151 -36.98 4.06 -4.06
C PRO A 151 -37.55 4.59 -5.39
N ALA A 152 -38.70 4.05 -5.80
CA ALA A 152 -39.44 4.63 -6.92
C ALA A 152 -39.83 6.07 -6.57
N SER A 153 -39.83 6.96 -7.56
CA SER A 153 -40.25 8.33 -7.28
C SER A 153 -41.72 8.33 -6.83
N PRO A 154 -42.07 9.09 -5.77
CA PRO A 154 -43.43 9.06 -5.23
C PRO A 154 -44.52 9.56 -6.20
N ASP A 155 -44.13 10.27 -7.26
CA ASP A 155 -45.00 10.73 -8.34
C ASP A 155 -45.15 9.71 -9.49
N GLY A 156 -44.48 8.55 -9.41
CA GLY A 156 -44.54 7.49 -10.42
C GLY A 156 -43.73 7.74 -11.69
N ARG A 157 -42.94 8.82 -11.76
CA ARG A 157 -42.09 9.15 -12.93
C ARG A 157 -40.91 8.19 -13.10
N PHE A 158 -40.32 7.72 -12.01
CA PHE A 158 -39.07 6.95 -12.00
C PHE A 158 -39.24 5.64 -11.23
N ALA A 159 -38.81 4.54 -11.83
CA ALA A 159 -38.83 3.23 -11.19
C ALA A 159 -37.79 3.15 -10.07
N ALA A 160 -38.04 2.28 -9.09
CA ALA A 160 -37.07 2.00 -8.04
C ALA A 160 -35.79 1.40 -8.65
N VAL A 161 -34.63 1.84 -8.14
CA VAL A 161 -33.35 1.23 -8.46
C VAL A 161 -32.91 0.39 -7.27
N ALA A 162 -32.80 -0.92 -7.47
CA ALA A 162 -32.40 -1.84 -6.41
C ALA A 162 -30.94 -1.58 -6.00
N GLY A 163 -30.70 -1.54 -4.69
CA GLY A 163 -29.36 -1.59 -4.13
C GLY A 163 -28.79 -3.01 -4.11
N PRO A 164 -27.62 -3.22 -3.49
CA PRO A 164 -27.02 -4.54 -3.40
C PRO A 164 -27.88 -5.42 -2.49
N THR A 165 -27.98 -6.71 -2.79
CA THR A 165 -28.74 -7.64 -1.97
C THR A 165 -28.13 -7.74 -0.56
N GLU A 166 -28.95 -7.98 0.46
CA GLU A 166 -28.44 -8.15 1.84
C GLU A 166 -27.42 -9.29 1.94
N ALA A 167 -27.56 -10.34 1.12
CA ALA A 167 -26.56 -11.41 1.02
C ALA A 167 -25.21 -10.91 0.45
N CYS A 168 -25.24 -10.02 -0.53
CA CYS A 168 -24.03 -9.44 -1.12
C CYS A 168 -23.38 -8.41 -0.19
N LYS A 169 -24.19 -7.56 0.46
CA LYS A 169 -23.72 -6.68 1.54
C LYS A 169 -23.06 -7.48 2.66
N ALA A 170 -23.70 -8.57 3.10
CA ALA A 170 -23.12 -9.46 4.08
C ALA A 170 -21.81 -10.09 3.59
N ALA A 171 -21.68 -10.49 2.33
CA ALA A 171 -20.43 -11.03 1.80
C ALA A 171 -19.26 -10.03 1.88
N ILE A 172 -19.51 -8.73 1.63
CA ILE A 172 -18.47 -7.68 1.69
C ILE A 172 -18.23 -7.21 3.13
N LEU A 173 -19.28 -7.13 3.96
CA LEU A 173 -19.22 -6.64 5.35
C LEU A 173 -18.87 -7.73 6.36
N THR A 174 -18.87 -9.01 5.97
CA THR A 174 -18.40 -10.09 6.82
C THR A 174 -16.89 -9.92 7.00
N PRO A 175 -16.40 -9.63 8.21
CA PRO A 175 -14.97 -9.73 8.47
C PRO A 175 -14.57 -11.17 8.18
N ALA A 176 -13.52 -11.36 7.38
CA ALA A 176 -12.94 -12.68 7.17
C ALA A 176 -12.76 -13.37 8.53
N ALA A 177 -13.22 -14.61 8.65
CA ALA A 177 -13.22 -15.37 9.89
C ALA A 177 -11.85 -15.25 10.58
N PRO A 178 -11.79 -14.95 11.90
CA PRO A 178 -10.55 -14.64 12.62
C PRO A 178 -9.53 -15.80 12.69
N ASP A 179 -9.83 -16.95 12.07
CA ASP A 179 -8.97 -18.13 12.01
C ASP A 179 -8.54 -18.54 10.60
N ALA A 180 -8.96 -17.81 9.55
CA ALA A 180 -8.50 -18.06 8.18
C ALA A 180 -7.19 -17.32 7.91
N TRP A 181 -6.28 -17.97 7.17
CA TRP A 181 -5.08 -17.30 6.69
C TRP A 181 -5.47 -16.12 5.80
N GLN A 182 -5.08 -14.91 6.19
CA GLN A 182 -5.33 -13.71 5.38
C GLN A 182 -4.14 -13.46 4.47
N THR A 183 -4.38 -13.25 3.18
CA THR A 183 -3.34 -12.76 2.26
C THR A 183 -3.59 -11.28 2.00
N ILE A 184 -2.66 -10.44 2.44
CA ILE A 184 -2.64 -9.01 2.17
C ILE A 184 -1.79 -8.79 0.92
N ASP A 185 -2.37 -8.23 -0.13
CA ASP A 185 -1.64 -7.82 -1.32
C ASP A 185 -0.95 -6.47 -1.06
N ASN A 186 0.38 -6.46 -1.16
CA ASN A 186 1.24 -5.29 -0.98
C ASN A 186 1.60 -4.63 -2.33
N GLY A 187 1.13 -5.18 -3.46
CA GLY A 187 1.30 -4.61 -4.79
C GLY A 187 2.62 -4.99 -5.49
N GLN A 188 2.90 -4.26 -6.57
CA GLN A 188 4.05 -4.52 -7.44
C GLN A 188 5.34 -3.97 -6.84
N ILE A 189 6.37 -4.80 -6.75
CA ILE A 189 7.74 -4.37 -6.49
C ILE A 189 8.23 -3.59 -7.70
N GLN A 190 8.68 -2.35 -7.45
CA GLN A 190 9.38 -1.54 -8.43
C GLN A 190 10.77 -1.22 -7.91
N PHE A 191 11.79 -1.61 -8.68
CA PHE A 191 13.16 -1.25 -8.37
C PHE A 191 13.35 0.25 -8.62
N GLN A 192 14.20 0.87 -7.81
CA GLN A 192 14.57 2.25 -8.06
C GLN A 192 15.32 2.33 -9.40
N PRO A 193 15.23 3.46 -10.12
CA PRO A 193 16.01 3.64 -11.34
C PRO A 193 17.50 3.35 -11.08
N ASN A 194 18.09 2.51 -11.94
CA ASN A 194 19.48 2.05 -11.84
C ASN A 194 19.81 1.18 -10.61
N THR A 195 18.83 0.54 -9.99
CA THR A 195 19.07 -0.50 -8.97
C THR A 195 18.61 -1.88 -9.45
N THR A 196 19.28 -2.91 -8.95
CA THR A 196 18.95 -4.32 -9.16
C THR A 196 18.33 -4.96 -7.92
N SER A 197 18.14 -4.18 -6.86
CA SER A 197 17.60 -4.64 -5.60
C SER A 197 16.51 -3.72 -5.07
N TRP A 198 15.65 -4.33 -4.26
CA TRP A 198 14.57 -3.72 -3.51
C TRP A 198 14.53 -4.34 -2.12
N TYR A 199 14.17 -3.55 -1.12
CA TYR A 199 13.94 -4.07 0.23
C TYR A 199 12.84 -3.26 0.91
N THR A 200 12.17 -3.89 1.88
CA THR A 200 11.26 -3.20 2.78
C THR A 200 11.31 -3.82 4.18
N ASN A 201 10.96 -3.01 5.16
CA ASN A 201 10.56 -3.50 6.48
C ASN A 201 9.04 -3.72 6.48
N GLY A 202 8.57 -4.59 7.37
CA GLY A 202 7.16 -4.80 7.59
C GLY A 202 6.86 -5.52 8.90
N ASP A 203 5.58 -5.58 9.22
CA ASP A 203 5.02 -6.34 10.32
C ASP A 203 4.03 -7.38 9.77
N LEU A 204 3.95 -8.55 10.41
CA LEU A 204 3.01 -9.61 10.10
C LEU A 204 2.16 -9.87 11.34
N ALA A 205 0.85 -9.68 11.22
CA ALA A 205 -0.10 -10.17 12.20
C ALA A 205 -0.15 -11.71 12.18
N PRO A 206 -0.60 -12.35 13.28
CA PRO A 206 -0.84 -13.79 13.30
C PRO A 206 -1.68 -14.27 12.11
N LYS A 207 -1.37 -15.46 11.59
CA LYS A 207 -2.11 -16.10 10.47
C LYS A 207 -2.24 -15.21 9.22
N THR A 208 -1.26 -14.33 8.98
CA THR A 208 -1.25 -13.44 7.82
C THR A 208 -0.12 -13.81 6.87
N THR A 209 -0.39 -13.65 5.58
CA THR A 209 0.59 -13.66 4.49
C THR A 209 0.59 -12.28 3.87
N ARG A 210 1.76 -11.69 3.63
CA ARG A 210 1.90 -10.49 2.80
C ARG A 210 2.48 -10.88 1.45
N ARG A 211 1.77 -10.57 0.38
CA ARG A 211 2.13 -10.92 -0.99
C ARG A 211 2.68 -9.71 -1.72
N PHE A 212 3.82 -9.88 -2.35
CA PHE A 212 4.39 -8.91 -3.28
C PHE A 212 4.44 -9.51 -4.67
N ALA A 213 4.10 -8.73 -5.69
CA ALA A 213 4.20 -9.13 -7.09
C ALA A 213 5.44 -8.53 -7.74
N LEU A 214 6.21 -9.31 -8.50
CA LEU A 214 7.37 -8.85 -9.25
C LEU A 214 7.34 -9.40 -10.67
N TYR A 215 7.20 -8.51 -11.64
CA TYR A 215 7.39 -8.86 -13.04
C TYR A 215 8.88 -9.08 -13.30
N ALA A 216 9.23 -10.25 -13.79
CA ALA A 216 10.59 -10.59 -14.14
C ALA A 216 10.63 -11.49 -15.36
N LEU A 217 11.75 -11.44 -16.07
CA LEU A 217 11.96 -12.12 -17.34
C LEU A 217 12.50 -13.53 -17.11
N LYS A 218 12.12 -14.44 -18.02
CA LYS A 218 12.74 -15.77 -18.13
C LYS A 218 14.26 -15.61 -18.19
N GLY A 219 14.97 -16.45 -17.44
CA GLY A 219 16.42 -16.42 -17.42
C GLY A 219 16.96 -15.25 -16.60
N GLN A 220 16.19 -14.58 -15.76
CA GLN A 220 16.79 -13.73 -14.71
C GLN A 220 17.06 -14.59 -13.47
N GLN A 221 18.21 -14.37 -12.82
CA GLN A 221 18.43 -14.89 -11.47
C GLN A 221 17.69 -13.96 -10.50
N MET A 222 16.83 -14.52 -9.65
CA MET A 222 16.20 -13.77 -8.57
C MET A 222 16.69 -14.33 -7.24
N THR A 223 17.08 -13.45 -6.32
CA THR A 223 17.46 -13.79 -4.96
C THR A 223 16.54 -13.07 -3.98
N VAL A 224 16.01 -13.79 -3.00
CA VAL A 224 15.13 -13.27 -1.96
C VAL A 224 15.68 -13.67 -0.60
N ASN A 225 15.85 -12.71 0.30
CA ASN A 225 16.29 -12.95 1.67
C ASN A 225 15.30 -12.34 2.66
N LEU A 226 14.91 -13.11 3.66
CA LEU A 226 14.02 -12.69 4.74
C LEU A 226 14.74 -12.78 6.08
N VAL A 227 14.70 -11.68 6.83
CA VAL A 227 15.12 -11.63 8.23
C VAL A 227 13.90 -11.28 9.07
N ALA A 228 13.58 -12.11 10.05
CA ALA A 228 12.44 -11.91 10.95
C ALA A 228 12.89 -11.89 12.41
N GLU A 229 12.20 -11.11 13.24
CA GLU A 229 12.36 -11.05 14.69
C GLU A 229 11.02 -11.39 15.37
N PRO A 230 10.95 -12.47 16.17
CA PRO A 230 12.03 -13.42 16.49
C PRO A 230 12.52 -14.25 15.29
N ALA A 231 13.74 -14.79 15.35
CA ALA A 231 14.26 -15.63 14.25
C ALA A 231 13.32 -16.82 13.94
N SER A 232 13.14 -17.11 12.65
CA SER A 232 12.23 -18.16 12.14
C SER A 232 10.73 -17.94 12.43
N SER A 233 10.34 -16.72 12.83
CA SER A 233 8.92 -16.41 13.07
C SER A 233 8.14 -16.03 11.80
N ALA A 234 8.83 -15.85 10.67
CA ALA A 234 8.25 -15.72 9.34
C ALA A 234 9.09 -16.48 8.31
N ALA A 235 8.48 -16.82 7.18
CA ALA A 235 9.12 -17.51 6.05
C ALA A 235 8.65 -16.93 4.71
N VAL A 236 9.42 -17.14 3.64
CA VAL A 236 9.09 -16.74 2.27
C VAL A 236 8.74 -17.96 1.40
N ALA A 237 7.63 -17.89 0.67
CA ALA A 237 7.28 -18.80 -0.41
C ALA A 237 7.20 -18.03 -1.74
N ILE A 238 7.54 -18.68 -2.85
CA ILE A 238 7.59 -18.02 -4.16
C ILE A 238 6.86 -18.88 -5.18
N SER A 239 5.96 -18.25 -5.93
CA SER A 239 5.21 -18.89 -7.03
C SER A 239 5.13 -17.99 -8.27
N GLY A 240 4.99 -18.58 -9.45
CA GLY A 240 4.69 -17.86 -10.69
C GLY A 240 3.18 -17.64 -10.87
N ALA A 241 2.81 -16.67 -11.70
CA ALA A 241 1.42 -16.45 -12.13
C ALA A 241 0.81 -17.66 -12.87
N ASP A 242 1.66 -18.53 -13.43
CA ASP A 242 1.32 -19.84 -13.99
C ASP A 242 1.00 -20.93 -12.94
N GLY A 243 1.15 -20.62 -11.65
CA GLY A 243 0.95 -21.54 -10.54
C GLY A 243 2.15 -22.43 -10.21
N GLN A 244 3.29 -22.26 -10.90
CA GLN A 244 4.51 -23.01 -10.57
C GLN A 244 5.07 -22.52 -9.23
N VAL A 245 5.21 -23.42 -8.25
CA VAL A 245 5.88 -23.12 -6.98
C VAL A 245 7.39 -23.24 -7.17
N LEU A 246 8.12 -22.15 -6.95
CA LEU A 246 9.58 -22.09 -7.02
C LEU A 246 10.24 -22.45 -5.68
N THR A 247 9.60 -22.10 -4.56
CA THR A 247 10.02 -22.53 -3.23
C THR A 247 8.86 -22.65 -2.28
N ASN A 248 8.97 -23.64 -1.40
CA ASN A 248 8.18 -23.73 -0.18
C ASN A 248 8.74 -22.76 0.88
N PRO A 249 7.98 -22.48 1.97
CA PRO A 249 8.38 -21.54 3.01
C PRO A 249 9.81 -21.78 3.51
N ASN A 250 10.69 -20.79 3.31
CA ASN A 250 12.09 -20.79 3.73
C ASN A 250 12.53 -19.37 4.09
N ASN A 251 13.72 -19.14 4.66
CA ASN A 251 14.19 -17.78 5.00
C ASN A 251 14.99 -17.13 3.86
N SER A 252 15.38 -17.90 2.85
CA SER A 252 15.99 -17.39 1.63
C SER A 252 15.73 -18.29 0.44
N TRP A 253 15.82 -17.71 -0.75
CA TRP A 253 15.74 -18.42 -2.01
C TRP A 253 16.59 -17.73 -3.06
N SER A 254 17.21 -18.50 -3.95
CA SER A 254 17.92 -17.99 -5.11
C SER A 254 17.74 -18.97 -6.26
N GLY A 255 17.30 -18.48 -7.43
CA GLY A 255 17.10 -19.34 -8.60
C GLY A 255 16.86 -18.58 -9.90
N ILE A 256 16.97 -19.33 -11.00
CA ILE A 256 16.68 -18.86 -12.35
C ILE A 256 15.18 -18.91 -12.60
N LEU A 257 14.63 -17.81 -13.10
CA LEU A 257 13.22 -17.70 -13.43
C LEU A 257 12.89 -18.48 -14.72
N PRO A 258 11.95 -19.44 -14.69
CA PRO A 258 11.69 -20.32 -15.82
C PRO A 258 10.91 -19.66 -16.96
N VAL A 259 10.13 -18.62 -16.66
CA VAL A 259 9.20 -17.95 -17.60
C VAL A 259 9.21 -16.43 -17.36
N SER A 260 8.91 -15.62 -18.37
CA SER A 260 8.66 -14.19 -18.18
C SER A 260 7.23 -14.00 -17.69
N GLN A 261 7.06 -13.59 -16.44
CA GLN A 261 5.75 -13.45 -15.81
C GLN A 261 5.85 -12.63 -14.52
N ASP A 262 4.71 -12.37 -13.90
CA ASP A 262 4.67 -11.96 -12.50
C ASP A 262 4.98 -13.15 -11.59
N TYR A 263 5.84 -12.90 -10.61
CA TYR A 263 6.14 -13.82 -9.52
C TYR A 263 5.57 -13.26 -8.22
N TYR A 264 4.87 -14.12 -7.48
CA TYR A 264 4.33 -13.81 -6.15
C TYR A 264 5.29 -14.25 -5.07
N ILE A 265 5.73 -13.29 -4.26
CA ILE A 265 6.63 -13.46 -3.12
C ILE A 265 5.78 -13.29 -1.86
N ASP A 266 5.52 -14.41 -1.18
CA ASP A 266 4.65 -14.48 -0.01
C ASP A 266 5.48 -14.53 1.27
N VAL A 267 5.36 -13.51 2.12
CA VAL A 267 5.92 -13.51 3.48
C VAL A 267 4.86 -14.00 4.44
N ILE A 268 5.08 -15.17 5.03
CA ILE A 268 4.08 -15.94 5.77
C ILE A 268 4.44 -15.90 7.26
N ALA A 269 3.49 -15.53 8.12
CA ALA A 269 3.64 -15.63 9.56
C ALA A 269 3.75 -17.10 9.98
N MET A 270 4.79 -17.48 10.71
CA MET A 270 5.00 -18.86 11.19
C MET A 270 4.61 -19.03 12.67
N THR A 271 4.08 -17.97 13.28
CA THR A 271 3.72 -17.94 14.70
C THR A 271 2.39 -17.23 14.92
N ASP A 272 1.80 -17.44 16.10
CA ASP A 272 0.59 -16.74 16.54
C ASP A 272 0.88 -15.40 17.23
N GLN A 273 2.04 -14.80 16.98
CA GLN A 273 2.43 -13.47 17.50
C GLN A 273 2.68 -12.50 16.36
N VAL A 274 2.67 -11.19 16.66
CA VAL A 274 3.09 -10.19 15.68
C VAL A 274 4.59 -10.32 15.44
N VAL A 275 4.97 -10.36 14.17
CA VAL A 275 6.36 -10.54 13.72
C VAL A 275 6.82 -9.30 12.98
N TYR A 276 8.03 -8.83 13.25
CA TYR A 276 8.67 -7.81 12.43
C TYR A 276 9.68 -8.44 11.50
N TYR A 277 9.75 -7.96 10.26
CA TYR A 277 10.66 -8.51 9.26
C TYR A 277 11.26 -7.45 8.35
N THR A 278 12.38 -7.81 7.75
CA THR A 278 12.99 -7.15 6.61
C THR A 278 13.11 -8.17 5.47
N ILE A 279 12.60 -7.82 4.30
CA ILE A 279 12.76 -8.63 3.08
C ILE A 279 13.59 -7.85 2.07
N SER A 280 14.53 -8.53 1.40
CA SER A 280 15.23 -8.01 0.23
C SER A 280 15.05 -8.94 -0.97
N VAL A 281 14.88 -8.32 -2.14
CA VAL A 281 14.74 -8.98 -3.43
C VAL A 281 15.77 -8.38 -4.37
N GLU A 282 16.51 -9.21 -5.07
CA GLU A 282 17.53 -8.81 -6.03
C GLU A 282 17.38 -9.58 -7.34
N ILE A 283 17.38 -8.85 -8.45
CA ILE A 283 17.55 -9.38 -9.79
C ILE A 283 18.75 -8.65 -10.40
N PRO A 284 19.94 -9.28 -10.47
CA PRO A 284 21.11 -8.70 -11.09
C PRO A 284 20.82 -8.29 -12.54
N ALA A 285 21.48 -7.23 -13.02
CA ALA A 285 21.25 -6.67 -14.35
C ALA A 285 21.60 -7.61 -15.53
N GLY A 286 22.14 -8.81 -15.25
CA GLY A 286 22.39 -9.83 -16.25
C GLY A 286 21.16 -10.68 -16.54
N THR A 287 20.61 -10.59 -17.76
CA THR A 287 19.71 -11.61 -18.30
C THR A 287 20.52 -12.86 -18.62
N VAL A 288 20.44 -13.89 -17.78
CA VAL A 288 21.02 -15.22 -18.03
C VAL A 288 20.04 -16.06 -18.86
N SER A 289 20.07 -15.86 -20.18
CA SER A 289 19.28 -16.65 -21.14
C SER A 289 19.66 -18.13 -21.06
N SER A 290 18.77 -18.97 -20.53
CA SER A 290 18.91 -20.44 -20.50
C SER A 290 18.76 -21.11 -21.88
N ALA A 291 18.79 -20.35 -22.97
CA ALA A 291 18.64 -20.85 -24.34
C ALA A 291 19.91 -20.73 -25.20
N ALA A 292 20.95 -20.02 -24.73
CA ALA A 292 22.30 -20.19 -25.24
C ALA A 292 22.98 -21.23 -24.34
N GLY A 293 23.43 -22.35 -24.90
CA GLY A 293 23.87 -23.52 -24.14
C GLY A 293 24.82 -23.17 -22.98
N GLU A 294 24.76 -23.95 -21.90
CA GLU A 294 25.71 -23.86 -20.78
C GLU A 294 27.15 -24.04 -21.33
N GLN A 295 27.80 -22.95 -21.73
CA GLN A 295 29.17 -22.98 -22.24
C GLN A 295 30.16 -23.09 -21.10
N TYR A 296 29.81 -22.53 -19.93
CA TYR A 296 30.56 -22.70 -18.70
C TYR A 296 29.80 -23.59 -17.71
N SER A 297 30.43 -24.71 -17.35
CA SER A 297 30.03 -25.56 -16.24
C SER A 297 30.71 -25.08 -14.94
N PRO A 298 30.07 -25.27 -13.78
CA PRO A 298 30.65 -24.86 -12.52
C PRO A 298 31.93 -25.66 -12.24
N VAL A 299 33.00 -24.96 -11.88
CA VAL A 299 34.23 -25.61 -11.40
C VAL A 299 33.94 -26.35 -10.09
N SER A 300 34.74 -27.37 -9.76
CA SER A 300 34.52 -28.15 -8.54
C SER A 300 34.58 -27.25 -7.30
N GLN A 301 33.80 -27.59 -6.27
CA GLN A 301 33.76 -26.83 -5.02
C GLN A 301 35.15 -26.66 -4.38
N SER A 302 36.04 -27.64 -4.54
CA SER A 302 37.43 -27.56 -4.08
C SER A 302 38.25 -26.47 -4.78
N VAL A 303 37.98 -26.21 -6.07
CA VAL A 303 38.63 -25.12 -6.82
C VAL A 303 38.14 -23.78 -6.29
N CYS A 304 36.84 -23.65 -6.04
CA CYS A 304 36.25 -22.44 -5.45
C CYS A 304 36.80 -22.14 -4.06
N GLN A 305 36.92 -23.16 -3.21
CA GLN A 305 37.53 -23.05 -1.87
C GLN A 305 39.00 -22.62 -1.96
N THR A 306 39.75 -23.18 -2.91
CA THR A 306 41.15 -22.79 -3.13
C THR A 306 41.25 -21.31 -3.52
N ILE A 307 40.40 -20.85 -4.45
CA ILE A 307 40.37 -19.45 -4.86
C ILE A 307 39.93 -18.54 -3.70
N GLN A 308 38.94 -18.96 -2.91
CA GLN A 308 38.48 -18.26 -1.71
C GLN A 308 39.61 -18.07 -0.70
N GLU A 309 40.39 -19.12 -0.40
CA GLU A 309 41.52 -19.05 0.52
C GLU A 309 42.63 -18.12 0.00
N LEU A 310 42.94 -18.19 -1.29
CA LEU A 310 43.93 -17.32 -1.92
C LEU A 310 43.48 -15.86 -1.89
N ALA A 311 42.23 -15.57 -2.25
CA ALA A 311 41.66 -14.23 -2.23
C ALA A 311 41.56 -13.68 -0.80
N THR A 312 41.17 -14.51 0.17
CA THR A 312 41.12 -14.13 1.60
C THR A 312 42.51 -13.73 2.11
N ARG A 313 43.55 -14.47 1.73
CA ARG A 313 44.94 -14.13 2.07
C ARG A 313 45.44 -12.87 1.36
N ALA A 314 45.12 -12.72 0.07
CA ALA A 314 45.55 -11.59 -0.73
C ALA A 314 44.90 -10.27 -0.26
N LEU A 315 43.62 -10.33 0.10
CA LEU A 315 42.82 -9.16 0.46
C LEU A 315 42.78 -8.90 1.98
N ALA A 316 43.21 -9.85 2.80
CA ALA A 316 43.09 -9.81 4.27
C ALA A 316 41.65 -9.54 4.77
N VAL A 317 40.65 -10.02 4.03
CA VAL A 317 39.22 -9.96 4.38
C VAL A 317 38.59 -11.34 4.20
N ASN A 318 37.55 -11.65 4.97
CA ASN A 318 36.83 -12.91 4.83
C ASN A 318 35.88 -12.86 3.65
N LEU A 319 36.01 -13.80 2.71
CA LEU A 319 35.07 -13.95 1.60
C LEU A 319 33.97 -14.96 1.96
N THR A 320 32.73 -14.65 1.63
CA THR A 320 31.64 -15.63 1.56
C THR A 320 31.68 -16.34 0.21
N MET A 321 31.27 -17.61 0.18
CA MET A 321 31.26 -18.43 -1.04
C MET A 321 29.86 -19.00 -1.26
N GLU A 322 29.38 -18.85 -2.49
CA GLU A 322 28.17 -19.51 -2.99
C GLU A 322 28.56 -20.45 -4.13
N ALA A 323 28.15 -21.70 -4.04
CA ALA A 323 28.44 -22.71 -5.06
C ALA A 323 27.37 -22.67 -6.16
N SER A 324 27.79 -22.88 -7.41
CA SER A 324 26.90 -23.01 -8.58
C SER A 324 25.92 -21.84 -8.75
N VAL A 325 26.47 -20.63 -8.77
CA VAL A 325 25.75 -19.40 -9.10
C VAL A 325 25.83 -19.16 -10.61
N PRO A 326 24.70 -18.88 -11.27
CA PRO A 326 24.71 -18.55 -12.69
C PRO A 326 25.37 -17.20 -12.93
N PHE A 327 26.09 -17.09 -14.05
CA PHE A 327 26.71 -15.85 -14.49
C PHE A 327 26.56 -15.68 -16.00
N ALA A 328 26.73 -14.43 -16.44
CA ALA A 328 26.88 -14.06 -17.84
C ALA A 328 28.21 -13.32 -18.01
N ASP A 329 28.97 -13.68 -19.03
CA ASP A 329 30.14 -12.95 -19.46
C ASP A 329 29.67 -11.65 -20.18
N PRO A 330 30.02 -10.45 -19.66
CA PRO A 330 29.56 -9.19 -20.22
C PRO A 330 30.20 -8.82 -21.57
N VAL A 331 31.31 -9.47 -21.96
CA VAL A 331 32.05 -9.18 -23.20
C VAL A 331 31.67 -10.18 -24.29
N SER A 332 31.69 -11.48 -23.97
CA SER A 332 31.39 -12.52 -24.96
C SER A 332 29.89 -12.82 -25.09
N GLY A 333 29.09 -12.47 -24.06
CA GLY A 333 27.67 -12.82 -23.98
C GLY A 333 27.42 -14.29 -23.63
N GLU A 334 28.47 -15.06 -23.38
CA GLU A 334 28.38 -16.46 -22.98
C GLU A 334 27.81 -16.60 -21.56
N THR A 335 27.07 -17.66 -21.31
CA THR A 335 26.40 -17.90 -20.02
C THR A 335 26.78 -19.25 -19.44
N GLY A 336 26.70 -19.37 -18.11
CA GLY A 336 26.94 -20.64 -17.44
C GLY A 336 26.78 -20.54 -15.93
N GLN A 337 27.34 -21.52 -15.21
CA GLN A 337 27.35 -21.54 -13.76
C GLN A 337 28.79 -21.54 -13.25
N GLY A 338 29.03 -20.87 -12.13
CA GLY A 338 30.32 -20.78 -11.47
C GLY A 338 30.15 -20.71 -9.96
N CYS A 339 31.18 -20.38 -9.22
CA CYS A 339 31.02 -19.98 -7.82
C CYS A 339 31.17 -18.48 -7.69
N ARG A 340 30.41 -17.91 -6.75
CA ARG A 340 30.51 -16.49 -6.40
C ARG A 340 31.26 -16.36 -5.09
N LEU A 341 32.28 -15.51 -5.08
CA LEU A 341 33.01 -15.12 -3.89
C LEU A 341 32.77 -13.64 -3.63
N ALA A 342 32.33 -13.28 -2.43
CA ALA A 342 32.01 -11.90 -2.08
C ALA A 342 32.66 -11.50 -0.75
N ALA A 343 33.19 -10.28 -0.68
CA ALA A 343 33.66 -9.66 0.55
C ALA A 343 33.34 -8.18 0.54
N SER A 344 33.34 -7.58 1.72
CA SER A 344 33.29 -6.14 1.91
C SER A 344 34.52 -5.68 2.70
N GLY A 345 34.92 -4.44 2.44
CA GLY A 345 36.02 -3.76 3.13
C GLY A 345 35.80 -2.25 3.08
N ASN A 346 36.76 -1.50 3.60
CA ASN A 346 36.75 -0.04 3.58
C ASN A 346 38.09 0.52 3.09
N GLY A 347 38.21 1.85 3.02
CA GLY A 347 39.43 2.54 2.58
C GLY A 347 40.67 2.31 3.47
N ASN A 348 40.53 1.68 4.64
CA ASN A 348 41.69 1.22 5.42
C ASN A 348 42.23 -0.14 4.93
N ASN A 349 41.43 -0.90 4.17
CA ASN A 349 41.80 -2.21 3.65
C ASN A 349 42.42 -2.10 2.25
N PHE A 350 41.93 -1.18 1.41
CA PHE A 350 42.39 -1.02 0.03
C PHE A 350 42.46 0.47 -0.32
N ALA A 351 43.39 0.84 -1.20
CA ALA A 351 43.59 2.24 -1.62
C ALA A 351 42.77 2.61 -2.86
N SER A 352 42.38 1.65 -3.69
CA SER A 352 41.46 1.82 -4.82
C SER A 352 40.79 0.49 -5.21
N PRO A 353 39.67 0.52 -5.98
CA PRO A 353 39.09 -0.69 -6.56
C PRO A 353 40.06 -1.45 -7.47
N ALA A 354 40.94 -0.74 -8.19
CA ALA A 354 41.96 -1.36 -9.04
C ALA A 354 42.98 -2.17 -8.22
N ASP A 355 43.37 -1.68 -7.04
CA ASP A 355 44.27 -2.42 -6.15
C ASP A 355 43.65 -3.74 -5.66
N VAL A 356 42.33 -3.77 -5.45
CA VAL A 356 41.59 -4.99 -5.09
C VAL A 356 41.68 -6.01 -6.22
N VAL A 357 41.37 -5.59 -7.45
CA VAL A 357 41.42 -6.45 -8.63
C VAL A 357 42.84 -6.99 -8.84
N GLU A 358 43.85 -6.12 -8.75
CA GLU A 358 45.25 -6.50 -8.93
C GLU A 358 45.74 -7.46 -7.82
N ALA A 359 45.31 -7.26 -6.57
CA ALA A 359 45.64 -8.16 -5.46
C ALA A 359 45.08 -9.57 -5.66
N VAL A 360 43.82 -9.68 -6.12
CA VAL A 360 43.20 -10.97 -6.46
C VAL A 360 43.93 -11.64 -7.64
N LEU A 361 44.24 -10.87 -8.70
CA LEU A 361 44.93 -11.40 -9.87
C LEU A 361 46.31 -11.97 -9.53
N ARG A 362 47.16 -11.18 -8.85
CA ARG A 362 48.54 -11.59 -8.49
C ARG A 362 48.59 -12.90 -7.71
N GLY A 363 47.61 -13.14 -6.84
CA GLY A 363 47.55 -14.35 -5.98
C GLY A 363 46.86 -15.56 -6.60
N SER A 364 46.12 -15.40 -7.71
CA SER A 364 45.24 -16.44 -8.25
C SER A 364 45.90 -17.42 -9.22
N GLY A 365 46.99 -17.01 -9.88
CA GLY A 365 47.61 -17.75 -10.98
C GLY A 365 46.79 -17.75 -12.28
N PHE A 366 45.78 -16.88 -12.41
CA PHE A 366 45.05 -16.65 -13.65
C PHE A 366 45.73 -15.55 -14.48
N THR A 367 45.61 -15.64 -15.80
CA THR A 367 46.14 -14.64 -16.73
C THR A 367 45.04 -13.65 -17.08
N GLU A 368 45.26 -12.36 -16.81
CA GLU A 368 44.31 -11.30 -17.13
C GLU A 368 44.00 -11.23 -18.63
N GLN A 369 42.74 -10.92 -18.96
CA GLN A 369 42.25 -10.70 -20.31
C GLN A 369 42.06 -9.19 -20.58
N PRO A 370 42.92 -8.56 -21.40
CA PRO A 370 42.88 -7.11 -21.61
C PRO A 370 41.55 -6.57 -22.13
N SER A 371 40.76 -7.37 -22.85
CA SER A 371 39.46 -6.98 -23.40
C SER A 371 38.37 -6.75 -22.35
N TYR A 372 38.58 -7.22 -21.13
CA TYR A 372 37.61 -7.14 -20.03
C TYR A 372 37.91 -5.99 -19.06
N ARG A 373 39.07 -5.36 -19.22
CA ARG A 373 39.54 -4.34 -18.30
C ARG A 373 38.66 -3.09 -18.39
N ALA A 374 38.00 -2.77 -17.29
CA ALA A 374 37.14 -1.61 -17.12
C ALA A 374 37.47 -0.92 -15.80
N ASP A 375 38.24 0.16 -15.87
CA ASP A 375 38.65 0.94 -14.70
C ASP A 375 37.94 2.28 -14.65
N GLY A 376 37.51 2.66 -13.45
CA GLY A 376 36.88 3.95 -13.16
C GLY A 376 37.16 4.39 -11.71
N PRO A 377 36.75 5.62 -11.35
CA PRO A 377 37.02 6.18 -10.02
C PRO A 377 36.30 5.43 -8.88
N THR A 378 35.20 4.74 -9.16
CA THR A 378 34.37 4.03 -8.17
C THR A 378 34.32 2.53 -8.39
N GLY A 379 35.01 2.01 -9.39
CA GLY A 379 34.98 0.59 -9.67
C GLY A 379 36.08 0.18 -10.63
N SER A 380 36.49 -1.07 -10.49
CA SER A 380 37.39 -1.74 -11.40
C SER A 380 36.85 -3.14 -11.65
N ALA A 381 36.83 -3.53 -12.91
CA ALA A 381 36.45 -4.87 -13.32
C ALA A 381 37.41 -5.40 -14.37
N THR A 382 37.62 -6.71 -14.35
CA THR A 382 38.42 -7.41 -15.36
C THR A 382 37.97 -8.86 -15.41
N ALA A 383 38.55 -9.60 -16.36
CA ALA A 383 38.47 -11.05 -16.35
C ALA A 383 39.86 -11.65 -16.44
N ALA A 384 39.99 -12.86 -15.95
CA ALA A 384 41.19 -13.64 -16.11
C ALA A 384 40.85 -15.08 -16.44
N THR A 385 41.73 -15.72 -17.20
CA THR A 385 41.55 -17.10 -17.63
C THR A 385 42.70 -17.96 -17.14
N ARG A 386 42.40 -19.22 -16.83
CA ARG A 386 43.38 -20.26 -16.59
C ARG A 386 42.83 -21.57 -17.13
N ASP A 387 43.57 -22.23 -18.01
CA ASP A 387 43.10 -23.41 -18.75
C ASP A 387 41.79 -23.09 -19.50
N THR A 388 40.68 -23.72 -19.13
CA THR A 388 39.34 -23.46 -19.67
C THR A 388 38.44 -22.70 -18.69
N ALA A 389 38.96 -22.23 -17.56
CA ALA A 389 38.21 -21.50 -16.56
C ALA A 389 38.27 -20.00 -16.81
N LEU A 390 37.10 -19.35 -16.70
CA LEU A 390 36.94 -17.90 -16.71
C LEU A 390 36.65 -17.42 -15.28
N MET A 391 37.38 -16.38 -14.85
CA MET A 391 37.13 -15.68 -13.59
C MET A 391 36.80 -14.23 -13.90
N LEU A 392 35.61 -13.80 -13.50
CA LEU A 392 35.19 -12.40 -13.56
C LEU A 392 35.46 -11.76 -12.19
N ILE A 393 36.15 -10.62 -12.18
CA ILE A 393 36.48 -9.89 -10.97
C ILE A 393 35.87 -8.49 -11.09
N GLN A 394 35.16 -8.06 -10.05
CA GLN A 394 34.60 -6.74 -9.96
C GLN A 394 34.79 -6.21 -8.53
N ALA A 395 35.32 -5.00 -8.42
CA ALA A 395 35.44 -4.27 -7.18
C ALA A 395 34.70 -2.94 -7.36
N GLU A 396 33.78 -2.63 -6.45
CA GLU A 396 33.03 -1.39 -6.45
C GLU A 396 33.15 -0.69 -5.10
N TRP A 397 33.25 0.62 -5.15
CA TRP A 397 33.32 1.48 -3.98
C TRP A 397 32.20 2.50 -3.97
N LYS A 398 31.73 2.78 -2.76
CA LYS A 398 30.73 3.80 -2.48
C LYS A 398 31.25 4.71 -1.37
N PRO A 399 31.11 6.04 -1.49
CA PRO A 399 31.45 6.95 -0.41
C PRO A 399 30.72 6.58 0.86
N SER A 400 31.38 6.75 2.01
CA SER A 400 30.73 6.56 3.30
C SER A 400 29.63 7.61 3.49
N ALA A 401 28.61 7.29 4.29
CA ALA A 401 27.46 8.19 4.47
C ALA A 401 27.84 9.54 5.11
N ASP A 402 28.99 9.60 5.77
CA ASP A 402 29.61 10.78 6.39
C ASP A 402 30.57 11.54 5.46
N ALA A 403 30.89 11.00 4.28
CA ALA A 403 31.73 11.68 3.29
C ALA A 403 30.97 12.87 2.68
N GLN A 404 31.52 14.07 2.82
CA GLN A 404 30.98 15.30 2.24
C GLN A 404 31.36 15.40 0.76
N CYS A 405 30.73 14.57 -0.06
CA CYS A 405 30.87 14.60 -1.51
C CYS A 405 30.13 15.80 -2.11
N PRO A 406 30.82 16.76 -2.76
CA PRO A 406 30.15 17.82 -3.51
C PRO A 406 29.38 17.22 -4.69
N SER A 407 28.11 17.61 -4.86
CA SER A 407 27.24 17.09 -5.93
C SER A 407 27.67 17.51 -7.35
N ASP A 408 28.58 18.47 -7.47
CA ASP A 408 29.05 19.09 -8.70
C ASP A 408 30.50 18.69 -9.07
N GLN A 409 31.13 17.81 -8.28
CA GLN A 409 32.50 17.35 -8.49
C GLN A 409 32.52 15.85 -8.79
N PRO A 410 33.52 15.35 -9.54
CA PRO A 410 33.77 13.93 -9.65
C PRO A 410 33.86 13.27 -8.27
N ILE A 411 33.31 12.07 -8.14
CA ILE A 411 33.35 11.26 -6.91
C ILE A 411 34.76 10.94 -6.41
N ALA A 412 35.79 11.08 -7.26
CA ALA A 412 37.19 11.02 -6.88
C ALA A 412 37.69 12.25 -6.08
N ASN A 413 36.87 13.30 -5.99
CA ASN A 413 37.11 14.50 -5.19
C ASN A 413 36.36 14.45 -3.85
N CYS A 414 35.69 13.33 -3.57
CA CYS A 414 35.47 12.84 -2.23
C CYS A 414 36.75 12.12 -1.76
#